data_AF-A0A3B8NBL3-F1
#
_entry.id   AF-A0A3B8NBL3-F1
#
_cell.length_a   1.000
_cell.length_b   1.000
_cell.length_c   1.000
_cell.angle_alpha   90.00
_cell.angle_beta   90.00
_cell.angle_gamma   90.00
#
_symmetry.space_group_name_H-M   'P 1'
#
loop_
_entity.id
_entity.type
_entity.pdbx_description
1 polymer ?
#
loop_
_entity_poly.entity_id
_entity_poly.type
_entity_poly.pdbx_seq_one_letter_code
_entity_poly.pdbx_strand_id
1 'polypeptide(L)'
;MALPDKLRFHISTAYDFLFFSYKARNYDSYLKELKEPPLDGRTEPDETIMNWVSLFNEKVSDSIDKLLSLFFDEEAFFGLCTMQEISLSGIPDVSTFMDYISEMPEKEILRRFLYSGYGPRGGQTIPDDLLDRLLRNENELLEFLTKKMSFPSRQKAVLFEFFSDPEGMKVKYQFFLEWFYDEMYKTIEPMIRKKLPIMKKGIEDFLTKEGERGLEKISWYAVGKEGTRQKDITIAVAYSLETERANASLPGKSELLVICGANLLDKLSIEKDPDLLATEIFK
;
A
#
# COMPACT_ATOMS: atom_id res chain seq x y z
N MET A 1 6.54 28.50 -3.13
CA MET A 1 5.17 28.38 -3.68
C MET A 1 4.31 27.68 -2.64
N ALA A 2 3.01 27.98 -2.58
CA ALA A 2 2.11 27.48 -1.55
C ALA A 2 1.68 26.03 -1.84
N LEU A 3 1.47 25.23 -0.79
CA LEU A 3 0.92 23.88 -0.91
C LEU A 3 -0.45 23.87 -1.60
N PRO A 4 -0.90 22.73 -2.17
CA PRO A 4 -2.24 22.61 -2.74
C PRO A 4 -3.34 23.05 -1.77
N ASP A 5 -4.38 23.69 -2.29
CA ASP A 5 -5.50 24.22 -1.48
C ASP A 5 -6.20 23.15 -0.62
N LYS A 6 -6.06 21.87 -0.96
CA LYS A 6 -6.67 20.72 -0.26
C LYS A 6 -5.66 19.60 0.00
N LEU A 7 -4.68 19.90 0.85
CA LEU A 7 -3.85 18.90 1.51
C LEU A 7 -4.53 18.41 2.80
N ARG A 8 -4.68 17.10 2.97
CA ARG A 8 -5.21 16.49 4.20
C ARG A 8 -4.22 15.51 4.79
N PHE A 9 -4.33 15.32 6.09
CA PHE A 9 -3.58 14.30 6.82
C PHE A 9 -4.52 13.27 7.41
N HIS A 10 -4.18 12.00 7.29
CA HIS A 10 -4.91 10.89 7.88
C HIS A 10 -3.94 9.95 8.59
N ILE A 11 -4.21 9.61 9.84
CA ILE A 11 -3.41 8.65 10.59
C ILE A 11 -4.30 7.49 11.01
N SER A 12 -3.80 6.27 10.83
CA SER A 12 -4.51 5.06 11.19
C SER A 12 -3.52 3.93 11.42
N THR A 13 -3.72 3.15 12.48
CA THR A 13 -2.91 1.94 12.71
C THR A 13 -3.20 0.84 11.68
N ALA A 14 -4.29 0.96 10.91
CA ALA A 14 -4.64 0.03 9.84
C ALA A 14 -3.66 0.06 8.66
N TYR A 15 -3.03 1.21 8.38
CA TYR A 15 -1.98 1.26 7.35
C TYR A 15 -0.80 0.38 7.72
N ASP A 16 -0.25 0.58 8.93
CA ASP A 16 0.83 -0.25 9.46
C ASP A 16 0.43 -1.73 9.50
N PHE A 17 -0.78 -2.07 9.91
CA PHE A 17 -1.24 -3.46 9.92
C PHE A 17 -1.15 -4.15 8.55
N LEU A 18 -1.61 -3.47 7.49
CA LEU A 18 -1.50 -3.97 6.11
C LEU A 18 -0.05 -4.05 5.64
N PHE A 19 0.77 -3.04 5.95
CA PHE A 19 2.17 -3.02 5.52
C PHE A 19 3.07 -3.94 6.34
N PHE A 20 2.79 -4.22 7.61
CA PHE A 20 3.43 -5.29 8.37
C PHE A 20 3.08 -6.65 7.80
N SER A 21 1.83 -6.87 7.37
CA SER A 21 1.44 -8.10 6.66
C SER A 21 2.26 -8.25 5.37
N TYR A 22 2.34 -7.19 4.57
CA TYR A 22 3.17 -7.18 3.36
C TYR A 22 4.65 -7.42 3.66
N LYS A 23 5.20 -6.75 4.68
CA LYS A 23 6.61 -6.84 5.04
C LYS A 23 6.96 -8.21 5.61
N ALA A 24 6.07 -8.85 6.37
CA ALA A 24 6.25 -10.21 6.85
C ALA A 24 6.53 -11.21 5.71
N ARG A 25 5.86 -11.02 4.55
CA ARG A 25 6.04 -11.90 3.38
C ARG A 25 7.29 -11.58 2.58
N ASN A 26 7.56 -10.30 2.41
CA ASN A 26 8.50 -9.79 1.41
C ASN A 26 9.76 -9.20 2.04
N TYR A 27 10.06 -9.55 3.30
CA TYR A 27 11.17 -8.96 4.04
C TYR A 27 12.52 -9.21 3.40
N ASP A 28 12.74 -10.41 2.86
CA ASP A 28 13.99 -10.75 2.17
C ASP A 28 14.19 -9.91 0.90
N SER A 29 13.11 -9.61 0.16
CA SER A 29 13.13 -8.70 -0.99
C SER A 29 13.50 -7.29 -0.53
N TYR A 30 12.84 -6.79 0.52
CA TYR A 30 13.14 -5.48 1.13
C TYR A 30 14.60 -5.36 1.58
N LEU A 31 15.15 -6.38 2.26
CA LEU A 31 16.55 -6.40 2.69
C LEU A 31 17.55 -6.42 1.52
N LYS A 32 17.18 -6.98 0.37
CA LYS A 32 18.01 -6.91 -0.85
C LYS A 32 17.99 -5.50 -1.42
N GLU A 33 16.82 -4.88 -1.53
CA GLU A 33 16.68 -3.51 -2.04
C GLU A 33 17.46 -2.49 -1.21
N LEU A 34 17.48 -2.64 0.12
CA LEU A 34 18.31 -1.81 1.00
C LEU A 34 19.83 -1.94 0.75
N LYS A 35 20.27 -3.07 0.19
CA LYS A 35 21.68 -3.37 -0.09
C LYS A 35 22.10 -3.01 -1.51
N GLU A 36 21.16 -2.78 -2.43
CA GLU A 36 21.45 -2.38 -3.80
C GLU A 36 21.69 -0.86 -3.89
N PRO A 37 22.76 -0.38 -4.57
CA PRO A 37 23.00 1.06 -4.73
C PRO A 37 21.93 1.69 -5.63
N PRO A 38 21.49 2.93 -5.34
CA PRO A 38 22.29 4.06 -5.84
C PRO A 38 22.53 5.21 -4.84
N LEU A 39 22.26 5.03 -3.54
CA LEU A 39 22.37 6.11 -2.55
C LEU A 39 23.57 5.88 -1.63
N ASP A 40 24.52 6.82 -1.61
CA ASP A 40 25.73 6.85 -0.76
C ASP A 40 25.46 6.94 0.77
N GLY A 41 24.27 6.54 1.22
CA GLY A 41 23.89 6.43 2.62
C GLY A 41 23.14 5.13 2.85
N ARG A 42 23.85 4.09 3.30
CA ARG A 42 23.23 2.83 3.74
C ARG A 42 22.26 3.16 4.86
N THR A 43 20.96 3.02 4.61
CA THR A 43 19.97 3.10 5.69
C THR A 43 19.86 1.70 6.28
N GLU A 44 20.18 1.56 7.55
CA GLU A 44 20.03 0.28 8.24
C GLU A 44 18.53 0.01 8.49
N PRO A 45 18.06 -1.25 8.35
CA PRO A 45 16.70 -1.60 8.70
C PRO A 45 16.41 -1.30 10.18
N ASP A 46 15.19 -0.92 10.50
CA ASP A 46 14.78 -0.68 11.89
C ASP A 46 14.82 -1.99 12.69
N GLU A 47 15.60 -2.01 13.78
CA GLU A 47 15.77 -3.19 14.65
C GLU A 47 14.45 -3.73 15.20
N THR A 48 13.47 -2.86 15.47
CA THR A 48 12.14 -3.27 15.96
C THR A 48 11.43 -4.09 14.90
N ILE A 49 11.50 -3.66 13.64
CA ILE A 49 10.88 -4.35 12.51
C ILE A 49 11.64 -5.65 12.23
N MET A 50 12.97 -5.65 12.25
CA MET A 50 13.79 -6.86 12.13
C MET A 50 13.40 -7.92 13.16
N ASN A 51 13.36 -7.54 14.43
CA ASN A 51 13.00 -8.43 15.52
C ASN A 51 11.56 -8.93 15.38
N TRP A 52 10.64 -8.05 14.98
CA TRP A 52 9.25 -8.42 14.75
C TRP A 52 9.10 -9.45 13.61
N VAL A 53 9.82 -9.27 12.50
CA VAL A 53 9.80 -10.24 11.38
C VAL A 53 10.42 -11.58 11.80
N SER A 54 11.51 -11.55 12.59
CA SER A 54 12.08 -12.79 13.13
C SER A 54 11.07 -13.57 13.97
N LEU A 55 10.36 -12.88 14.86
CA LEU A 55 9.30 -13.48 15.68
C LEU A 55 8.13 -13.99 14.84
N PHE A 56 7.79 -13.29 13.75
CA PHE A 56 6.79 -13.76 12.79
C PHE A 56 7.18 -15.10 12.17
N ASN A 57 8.42 -15.20 11.65
CA ASN A 57 8.93 -16.40 10.99
C ASN A 57 9.01 -17.61 11.91
N GLU A 58 9.18 -17.41 13.22
CA GLU A 58 9.17 -18.50 14.22
C GLU A 58 7.76 -19.03 14.51
N LYS A 59 6.72 -18.20 14.35
CA LYS A 59 5.33 -18.52 14.69
C LYS A 59 4.48 -18.96 13.50
N VAL A 60 4.85 -18.53 12.30
CA VAL A 60 4.02 -18.73 11.10
C VAL A 60 3.90 -20.21 10.76
N SER A 61 2.67 -20.70 10.61
CA SER A 61 2.41 -22.04 10.10
C SER A 61 2.30 -22.03 8.57
N ASP A 62 2.49 -23.19 7.94
CA ASP A 62 2.31 -23.35 6.48
C ASP A 62 0.94 -22.85 5.98
N SER A 63 -0.11 -22.96 6.80
CA SER A 63 -1.44 -22.49 6.42
C SER A 63 -1.51 -20.97 6.38
N ILE A 64 -0.87 -20.28 7.33
CA ILE A 64 -0.82 -18.82 7.37
C ILE A 64 0.11 -18.31 6.27
N ASP A 65 1.26 -18.94 6.05
CA ASP A 65 2.18 -18.56 4.98
C ASP A 65 1.51 -18.64 3.59
N LYS A 66 0.67 -19.66 3.37
CA LYS A 66 -0.17 -19.75 2.16
C LYS A 66 -1.14 -18.59 2.03
N LEU A 67 -1.83 -18.20 3.10
CA LEU A 67 -2.75 -17.06 3.08
C LEU A 67 -1.99 -15.74 2.86
N LEU A 68 -0.84 -15.60 3.49
CA LEU A 68 0.03 -14.44 3.33
C LEU A 68 0.52 -14.32 1.88
N SER A 69 0.96 -15.43 1.27
CA SER A 69 1.32 -15.51 -0.15
C SER A 69 0.12 -15.32 -1.08
N LEU A 70 -1.10 -15.56 -0.60
CA LEU A 70 -2.31 -15.41 -1.41
C LEU A 70 -2.75 -13.94 -1.48
N PHE A 71 -2.65 -13.19 -0.38
CA PHE A 71 -3.14 -11.81 -0.30
C PHE A 71 -2.04 -10.75 -0.37
N PHE A 72 -0.83 -11.02 0.10
CA PHE A 72 0.25 -10.03 0.28
C PHE A 72 1.49 -10.31 -0.59
N ASP A 73 1.29 -10.96 -1.73
CA ASP A 73 2.33 -11.20 -2.73
C ASP A 73 2.78 -9.89 -3.42
N GLU A 74 4.09 -9.74 -3.64
CA GLU A 74 4.71 -8.57 -4.29
C GLU A 74 4.34 -8.39 -5.76
N GLU A 75 3.76 -9.40 -6.44
CA GLU A 75 3.33 -9.26 -7.84
C GLU A 75 1.90 -8.73 -7.98
N ALA A 76 1.10 -8.82 -6.93
CA ALA A 76 -0.34 -8.55 -6.98
C ALA A 76 -0.84 -7.57 -5.91
N PHE A 77 -0.33 -7.58 -4.69
CA PHE A 77 -0.72 -6.65 -3.62
C PHE A 77 -2.22 -6.65 -3.26
N PHE A 78 -2.95 -7.76 -3.44
CA PHE A 78 -4.41 -7.80 -3.23
C PHE A 78 -4.85 -7.24 -1.87
N GLY A 79 -4.21 -7.70 -0.80
CA GLY A 79 -4.48 -7.26 0.57
C GLY A 79 -4.15 -5.80 0.83
N LEU A 80 -3.19 -5.20 0.11
CA LEU A 80 -2.90 -3.77 0.23
C LEU A 80 -3.95 -2.89 -0.47
N CYS A 81 -4.71 -3.41 -1.43
CA CYS A 81 -5.69 -2.59 -2.16
C CYS A 81 -6.84 -2.08 -1.30
N THR A 82 -7.09 -2.73 -0.17
CA THR A 82 -8.06 -2.27 0.82
C THR A 82 -7.57 -1.05 1.61
N MET A 83 -6.30 -0.64 1.49
CA MET A 83 -5.77 0.55 2.17
C MET A 83 -6.45 1.86 1.73
N GLN A 84 -7.02 1.88 0.53
CA GLN A 84 -7.79 3.04 0.02
C GLN A 84 -9.02 3.30 0.89
N GLU A 85 -9.65 2.24 1.40
CA GLU A 85 -10.84 2.30 2.25
C GLU A 85 -10.55 2.99 3.58
N ILE A 86 -9.32 2.84 4.08
CA ILE A 86 -8.89 3.48 5.33
C ILE A 86 -9.04 5.01 5.22
N SER A 87 -8.62 5.59 4.10
CA SER A 87 -8.77 7.04 3.86
C SER A 87 -10.21 7.40 3.47
N LEU A 88 -10.82 6.63 2.57
CA LEU A 88 -12.16 6.91 2.05
C LEU A 88 -13.22 6.96 3.14
N SER A 89 -13.14 6.04 4.10
CA SER A 89 -14.11 5.85 5.18
C SER A 89 -13.63 6.43 6.53
N GLY A 90 -12.45 7.06 6.56
CA GLY A 90 -11.91 7.69 7.77
C GLY A 90 -11.65 6.70 8.91
N ILE A 91 -11.12 5.52 8.58
CA ILE A 91 -10.94 4.41 9.51
C ILE A 91 -9.75 4.70 10.44
N PRO A 92 -9.97 4.83 11.77
CA PRO A 92 -8.94 5.31 12.69
C PRO A 92 -7.95 4.23 13.16
N ASP A 93 -8.33 2.95 13.10
CA ASP A 93 -7.53 1.85 13.63
C ASP A 93 -7.84 0.50 12.98
N VAL A 94 -7.05 -0.52 13.36
CA VAL A 94 -7.17 -1.88 12.82
C VAL A 94 -8.49 -2.54 13.17
N SER A 95 -9.00 -2.37 14.39
CA SER A 95 -10.27 -2.98 14.79
C SER A 95 -11.40 -2.48 13.89
N THR A 96 -11.50 -1.16 13.72
CA THR A 96 -12.50 -0.54 12.85
C THR A 96 -12.30 -0.95 11.39
N PHE A 97 -11.05 -1.16 10.96
CA PHE A 97 -10.74 -1.67 9.63
C PHE A 97 -11.25 -3.10 9.41
N MET A 98 -10.99 -4.01 10.35
CA MET A 98 -11.44 -5.40 10.24
C MET A 98 -12.97 -5.49 10.25
N ASP A 99 -13.64 -4.70 11.11
CA ASP A 99 -15.10 -4.60 11.11
C ASP A 99 -15.63 -4.11 9.75
N TYR A 100 -15.00 -3.07 9.19
CA TYR A 100 -15.36 -2.53 7.87
C TYR A 100 -15.20 -3.57 6.74
N ILE A 101 -14.10 -4.32 6.72
CA ILE A 101 -13.89 -5.40 5.74
C ILE A 101 -14.91 -6.53 5.94
N SER A 102 -15.31 -6.80 7.18
CA SER A 102 -16.29 -7.82 7.48
C SER A 102 -17.68 -7.50 6.91
N GLU A 103 -18.09 -6.25 7.01
CA GLU A 103 -19.35 -5.75 6.47
C GLU A 103 -19.31 -5.54 4.94
N MET A 104 -18.11 -5.45 4.35
CA MET A 104 -17.95 -5.21 2.92
C MET A 104 -18.45 -6.41 2.09
N PRO A 105 -19.31 -6.19 1.07
CA PRO A 105 -19.70 -7.26 0.15
C PRO A 105 -18.49 -7.87 -0.57
N GLU A 106 -18.53 -9.17 -0.82
CA GLU A 106 -17.44 -9.94 -1.47
C GLU A 106 -17.11 -9.33 -2.84
N LYS A 107 -18.15 -8.94 -3.58
CA LYS A 107 -18.05 -8.24 -4.87
C LYS A 107 -17.19 -6.97 -4.77
N GLU A 108 -17.26 -6.23 -3.67
CA GLU A 108 -16.48 -5.01 -3.51
C GLU A 108 -15.02 -5.28 -3.19
N ILE A 109 -14.72 -6.31 -2.39
CA ILE A 109 -13.35 -6.76 -2.16
C ILE A 109 -12.72 -7.18 -3.50
N LEU A 110 -13.43 -7.98 -4.30
CA LEU A 110 -12.97 -8.39 -5.63
C LEU A 110 -12.75 -7.20 -6.56
N ARG A 111 -13.65 -6.20 -6.53
CA ARG A 111 -13.46 -4.96 -7.28
C ARG A 111 -12.12 -4.30 -6.92
N ARG A 112 -11.77 -4.23 -5.63
CA ARG A 112 -10.47 -3.67 -5.19
C ARG A 112 -9.30 -4.49 -5.69
N PHE A 113 -9.39 -5.82 -5.65
CA PHE A 113 -8.33 -6.71 -6.13
C PHE A 113 -8.07 -6.56 -7.64
N LEU A 114 -9.08 -6.22 -8.43
CA LEU A 114 -8.88 -5.93 -9.85
C LEU A 114 -8.09 -4.64 -10.11
N TYR A 115 -8.00 -3.73 -9.14
CA TYR A 115 -7.18 -2.51 -9.25
C TYR A 115 -5.81 -2.67 -8.60
N SER A 116 -5.43 -3.89 -8.19
CA SER A 116 -4.16 -4.13 -7.51
C SER A 116 -2.95 -4.04 -8.44
N GLY A 117 -1.83 -3.57 -7.90
CA GLY A 117 -0.56 -3.38 -8.62
C GLY A 117 -0.68 -2.59 -9.93
N TYR A 118 -0.91 -3.32 -11.03
CA TYR A 118 -0.92 -2.83 -12.40
C TYR A 118 -2.33 -2.56 -12.97
N GLY A 119 -3.38 -2.95 -12.25
CA GLY A 119 -4.79 -2.76 -12.63
C GLY A 119 -5.16 -3.24 -14.05
N PRO A 120 -6.33 -2.83 -14.56
CA PRO A 120 -6.69 -3.05 -15.95
C PRO A 120 -5.79 -2.23 -16.88
N ARG A 121 -5.35 -2.84 -17.97
CA ARG A 121 -4.57 -2.17 -19.02
C ARG A 121 -5.29 -0.89 -19.48
N GLY A 122 -4.60 0.24 -19.39
CA GLY A 122 -5.12 1.55 -19.78
C GLY A 122 -5.88 2.30 -18.69
N GLY A 123 -5.84 1.83 -17.43
CA GLY A 123 -6.40 2.57 -16.29
C GLY A 123 -7.92 2.71 -16.31
N GLN A 124 -8.61 1.81 -17.01
CA GLN A 124 -10.06 1.88 -17.16
C GLN A 124 -10.77 1.53 -15.85
N THR A 125 -11.75 2.35 -15.49
CA THR A 125 -12.70 2.02 -14.43
C THR A 125 -13.57 0.85 -14.90
N ILE A 126 -13.63 -0.21 -14.09
CA ILE A 126 -14.48 -1.38 -14.26
C ILE A 126 -15.91 -1.00 -13.88
N PRO A 127 -16.85 -0.99 -14.85
CA PRO A 127 -18.26 -0.73 -14.58
C PRO A 127 -18.91 -1.84 -13.75
N ASP A 128 -19.97 -1.51 -13.02
CA ASP A 128 -20.70 -2.48 -12.19
C ASP A 128 -21.28 -3.64 -13.01
N ASP A 129 -21.80 -3.36 -14.20
CA ASP A 129 -22.36 -4.37 -15.10
C ASP A 129 -21.30 -5.33 -15.63
N LEU A 130 -20.07 -4.84 -15.84
CA LEU A 130 -18.95 -5.70 -16.20
C LEU A 130 -18.62 -6.62 -15.04
N LEU A 131 -18.50 -6.09 -13.82
CA LEU A 131 -18.19 -6.89 -12.64
C LEU A 131 -19.24 -7.98 -12.39
N ASP A 132 -20.54 -7.66 -12.55
CA ASP A 132 -21.62 -8.64 -12.45
C ASP A 132 -21.54 -9.75 -13.50
N ARG A 133 -21.13 -9.42 -14.72
CA ARG A 133 -20.90 -10.44 -15.76
C ARG A 133 -19.71 -11.32 -15.45
N LEU A 134 -18.60 -10.75 -14.99
CA LEU A 134 -17.41 -11.51 -14.61
C LEU A 134 -17.70 -12.51 -13.48
N LEU A 135 -18.58 -12.16 -12.53
CA LEU A 135 -19.01 -13.04 -11.44
C LEU A 135 -19.94 -14.18 -11.89
N ARG A 136 -20.59 -14.07 -13.05
CA ARG A 136 -21.58 -15.04 -13.53
C ARG A 136 -21.11 -15.87 -14.71
N ASN A 137 -20.02 -15.46 -15.37
CA ASN A 137 -19.54 -16.08 -16.59
C ASN A 137 -18.02 -16.28 -16.55
N GLU A 138 -17.60 -17.51 -16.23
CA GLU A 138 -16.20 -17.93 -16.15
C GLU A 138 -15.42 -17.68 -17.46
N ASN A 139 -16.07 -17.83 -18.62
CA ASN A 139 -15.41 -17.59 -19.91
C ASN A 139 -15.11 -16.11 -20.11
N GLU A 140 -16.05 -15.22 -19.76
CA GLU A 140 -15.82 -13.77 -19.79
C GLU A 140 -14.74 -13.36 -18.79
N LEU A 141 -14.73 -13.96 -17.59
CA LEU A 141 -13.68 -13.76 -16.60
C LEU A 141 -12.30 -14.15 -17.13
N LEU A 142 -12.17 -15.36 -17.68
CA LEU A 142 -10.90 -15.85 -18.20
C LEU A 142 -10.40 -14.96 -19.35
N GLU A 143 -11.30 -14.53 -20.24
CA GLU A 143 -10.98 -13.60 -21.32
C GLU A 143 -10.51 -12.24 -20.77
N PHE A 144 -11.21 -11.71 -19.77
CA PHE A 144 -10.88 -10.45 -19.12
C PHE A 144 -9.50 -10.52 -18.44
N LEU A 145 -9.27 -11.52 -17.59
CA LEU A 145 -7.99 -11.72 -16.92
C LEU A 145 -6.85 -11.87 -17.93
N THR A 146 -7.06 -12.63 -19.02
CA THR A 146 -6.01 -12.87 -20.01
C THR A 146 -5.69 -11.61 -20.83
N LYS A 147 -6.71 -10.91 -21.32
CA LYS A 147 -6.55 -9.81 -22.29
C LYS A 147 -6.40 -8.43 -21.66
N LYS A 148 -7.01 -8.20 -20.49
CA LYS A 148 -7.13 -6.88 -19.87
C LYS A 148 -6.24 -6.72 -18.64
N MET A 149 -5.88 -7.80 -17.95
CA MET A 149 -5.02 -7.71 -16.76
C MET A 149 -3.54 -7.90 -17.11
N SER A 150 -2.71 -7.07 -16.48
CA SER A 150 -1.24 -7.13 -16.62
C SER A 150 -0.55 -8.06 -15.62
N PHE A 151 -1.33 -8.76 -14.79
CA PHE A 151 -0.79 -9.69 -13.80
C PHE A 151 -0.01 -10.88 -14.43
N PRO A 152 0.97 -11.42 -13.69
CA PRO A 152 1.55 -12.72 -14.01
C PRO A 152 0.49 -13.84 -14.03
N SER A 153 0.77 -14.92 -14.77
CA SER A 153 -0.17 -16.04 -14.93
C SER A 153 -0.63 -16.64 -13.59
N ARG A 154 0.28 -16.71 -12.61
CA ARG A 154 -0.02 -17.20 -11.26
C ARG A 154 -1.06 -16.32 -10.56
N GLN A 155 -0.87 -15.00 -10.58
CA GLN A 155 -1.79 -14.05 -9.95
C GLN A 155 -3.14 -13.98 -10.69
N LYS A 156 -3.16 -14.21 -12.01
CA LYS A 156 -4.40 -14.39 -12.77
C LYS A 156 -5.18 -15.63 -12.32
N ALA A 157 -4.49 -16.74 -12.07
CA ALA A 157 -5.14 -17.95 -11.55
C ALA A 157 -5.74 -17.72 -10.15
N VAL A 158 -5.02 -17.02 -9.27
CA VAL A 158 -5.55 -16.62 -7.95
C VAL A 158 -6.83 -15.78 -8.08
N LEU A 159 -6.83 -14.77 -8.95
CA LEU A 159 -8.05 -13.98 -9.20
C LEU A 159 -9.18 -14.82 -9.77
N PHE A 160 -8.87 -15.74 -10.68
CA PHE A 160 -9.88 -16.65 -11.22
C PHE A 160 -10.53 -17.47 -10.11
N GLU A 161 -9.74 -18.03 -9.20
CA GLU A 161 -10.23 -18.76 -8.02
C GLU A 161 -11.09 -17.85 -7.12
N PHE A 162 -10.64 -16.63 -6.85
CA PHE A 162 -11.39 -15.66 -6.03
C PHE A 162 -12.76 -15.29 -6.62
N PHE A 163 -12.85 -15.16 -7.93
CA PHE A 163 -14.13 -14.89 -8.60
C PHE A 163 -15.04 -16.12 -8.69
N SER A 164 -14.46 -17.33 -8.67
CA SER A 164 -15.18 -18.59 -8.67
C SER A 164 -15.79 -18.91 -7.30
N ASP A 165 -15.15 -18.47 -6.22
CA ASP A 165 -15.63 -18.59 -4.84
C ASP A 165 -15.40 -17.28 -4.03
N PRO A 166 -16.22 -16.23 -4.26
CA PRO A 166 -16.07 -14.94 -3.58
C PRO A 166 -16.25 -15.02 -2.07
N GLU A 167 -17.18 -15.86 -1.61
CA GLU A 167 -17.46 -16.05 -0.18
C GLU A 167 -16.26 -16.72 0.50
N GLY A 168 -15.76 -17.83 -0.07
CA GLY A 168 -14.58 -18.50 0.47
C GLY A 168 -13.32 -17.65 0.43
N MET A 169 -13.16 -16.78 -0.59
CA MET A 169 -12.10 -15.77 -0.62
C MET A 169 -12.21 -14.82 0.57
N LYS A 170 -13.40 -14.24 0.81
CA LYS A 170 -13.61 -13.28 1.90
C LYS A 170 -13.37 -13.93 3.26
N VAL A 171 -13.89 -15.14 3.49
CA VAL A 171 -13.66 -15.90 4.73
C VAL A 171 -12.17 -16.12 4.98
N LYS A 172 -11.41 -16.53 3.95
CA LYS A 172 -9.95 -16.70 4.05
C LYS A 172 -9.24 -15.38 4.35
N TYR A 173 -9.68 -14.28 3.74
CA TYR A 173 -9.09 -12.97 3.98
C TYR A 173 -9.36 -12.49 5.41
N GLN A 174 -10.61 -12.55 5.87
CA GLN A 174 -10.99 -12.20 7.24
C GLN A 174 -10.23 -13.03 8.27
N PHE A 175 -10.20 -14.36 8.08
CA PHE A 175 -9.45 -15.26 8.95
C PHE A 175 -7.97 -14.88 9.04
N PHE A 176 -7.34 -14.53 7.90
CA PHE A 176 -5.96 -14.04 7.91
C PHE A 176 -5.82 -12.74 8.71
N LEU A 177 -6.69 -11.76 8.49
CA LEU A 177 -6.61 -10.46 9.19
C LEU A 177 -6.77 -10.65 10.70
N GLU A 178 -7.75 -11.43 11.13
CA GLU A 178 -8.01 -11.73 12.55
C GLU A 178 -6.80 -12.42 13.20
N TRP A 179 -6.31 -13.50 12.56
CA TRP A 179 -5.15 -14.23 13.05
C TRP A 179 -3.91 -13.33 13.14
N PHE A 180 -3.62 -12.57 12.09
CA PHE A 180 -2.45 -11.71 12.03
C PHE A 180 -2.54 -10.58 13.07
N TYR A 181 -3.74 -10.06 13.31
CA TYR A 181 -3.96 -9.09 14.37
C TYR A 181 -3.63 -9.69 15.73
N ASP A 182 -4.31 -10.77 16.11
CA ASP A 182 -4.23 -11.32 17.46
C ASP A 182 -2.86 -11.92 17.79
N GLU A 183 -2.25 -12.64 16.86
CA GLU A 183 -0.99 -13.35 17.11
C GLU A 183 0.26 -12.48 16.95
N MET A 184 0.18 -11.44 16.13
CA MET A 184 1.35 -10.67 15.70
C MET A 184 1.22 -9.17 15.96
N TYR A 185 0.21 -8.52 15.37
CA TYR A 185 0.18 -7.05 15.31
C TYR A 185 -0.28 -6.37 16.61
N LYS A 186 -1.20 -6.99 17.36
CA LYS A 186 -1.77 -6.45 18.60
C LYS A 186 -0.71 -6.06 19.64
N THR A 187 0.42 -6.76 19.65
CA THR A 187 1.53 -6.49 20.56
C THR A 187 2.32 -5.22 20.21
N ILE A 188 2.46 -4.90 18.92
CA ILE A 188 3.22 -3.75 18.43
C ILE A 188 2.34 -2.50 18.25
N GLU A 189 1.02 -2.67 18.06
CA GLU A 189 0.07 -1.59 17.83
C GLU A 189 0.18 -0.41 18.82
N PRO A 190 0.30 -0.61 20.16
CA PRO A 190 0.41 0.51 21.09
C PRO A 190 1.65 1.39 20.85
N MET A 191 2.76 0.80 20.41
CA MET A 191 3.96 1.55 20.02
C MET A 191 3.70 2.32 18.72
N ILE A 192 3.12 1.67 17.70
CA ILE A 192 2.76 2.31 16.43
C ILE A 192 1.88 3.52 16.67
N ARG A 193 0.81 3.37 17.46
CA ARG A 193 -0.13 4.43 17.82
C ARG A 193 0.55 5.66 18.43
N LYS A 194 1.65 5.48 19.17
CA LYS A 194 2.46 6.58 19.72
C LYS A 194 3.39 7.22 18.68
N LYS A 195 3.89 6.45 17.71
CA LYS A 195 4.78 6.93 16.65
C LYS A 195 4.04 7.71 15.56
N LEU A 196 2.81 7.33 15.21
CA LEU A 196 2.06 7.94 14.10
C LEU A 196 1.90 9.48 14.23
N PRO A 197 1.54 10.06 15.38
CA PRO A 197 1.43 11.53 15.50
C PRO A 197 2.77 12.25 15.33
N ILE A 198 3.87 11.64 15.79
CA ILE A 198 5.22 12.19 15.66
C ILE A 198 5.64 12.20 14.20
N MET A 199 5.41 11.09 13.50
CA MET A 199 5.67 10.95 12.06
C MET A 199 4.85 11.96 11.25
N LYS A 200 3.53 12.04 11.51
CA LYS A 200 2.64 13.03 10.88
C LYS A 200 3.20 14.44 11.05
N LYS A 201 3.56 14.82 12.28
CA LYS A 201 4.12 16.14 12.56
C LYS A 201 5.42 16.40 11.79
N GLY A 202 6.31 15.41 11.71
CA GLY A 202 7.54 15.53 10.93
C GLY A 202 7.29 15.81 9.44
N ILE A 203 6.32 15.12 8.84
CA ILE A 203 5.91 15.37 7.45
C ILE A 203 5.24 16.75 7.31
N GLU A 204 4.38 17.15 8.24
CA GLU A 204 3.76 18.48 8.26
C GLU A 204 4.80 19.60 8.33
N ASP A 205 5.78 19.48 9.24
CA ASP A 205 6.85 20.46 9.41
C ASP A 205 7.73 20.53 8.16
N PHE A 206 8.06 19.39 7.55
CA PHE A 206 8.79 19.31 6.29
C PHE A 206 8.04 19.98 5.14
N LEU A 207 6.75 19.68 4.95
CA LEU A 207 5.93 20.28 3.90
C LEU A 207 5.70 21.77 4.12
N THR A 208 5.59 22.21 5.37
CA THR A 208 5.50 23.64 5.72
C THR A 208 6.78 24.38 5.34
N LYS A 209 7.95 23.75 5.53
CA LYS A 209 9.25 24.32 5.20
C LYS A 209 9.54 24.32 3.69
N GLU A 210 9.30 23.20 3.01
CA GLU A 210 9.70 22.97 1.62
C GLU A 210 8.60 23.32 0.59
N GLY A 211 7.35 23.48 1.03
CA GLY A 211 6.20 23.78 0.18
C GLY A 211 5.94 22.69 -0.88
N GLU A 212 5.54 23.12 -2.09
CA GLU A 212 5.27 22.22 -3.22
C GLU A 212 6.47 21.31 -3.57
N ARG A 213 7.70 21.79 -3.42
CA ARG A 213 8.90 21.00 -3.69
C ARG A 213 9.03 19.81 -2.73
N GLY A 214 8.64 20.00 -1.47
CA GLY A 214 8.59 18.91 -0.50
C GLY A 214 7.54 17.87 -0.87
N LEU A 215 6.38 18.33 -1.36
CA LEU A 215 5.31 17.45 -1.81
C LEU A 215 5.73 16.62 -3.02
N GLU A 216 6.37 17.22 -4.02
CA GLU A 216 6.91 16.53 -5.19
C GLU A 216 7.92 15.44 -4.79
N LYS A 217 8.81 15.75 -3.83
CA LYS A 217 9.78 14.78 -3.29
C LYS A 217 9.09 13.60 -2.63
N ILE A 218 7.98 13.81 -1.91
CA ILE A 218 7.27 12.77 -1.18
C ILE A 218 6.38 11.92 -2.11
N SER A 219 5.72 12.49 -3.13
CA SER A 219 4.71 11.75 -3.92
C SER A 219 5.28 10.85 -5.02
N TRP A 220 6.53 11.02 -5.49
CA TRP A 220 7.12 10.47 -6.74
C TRP A 220 6.36 10.83 -8.02
N TYR A 221 5.03 10.89 -7.97
CA TYR A 221 4.23 11.43 -9.03
C TYR A 221 4.70 12.84 -9.31
N ALA A 222 5.18 13.02 -10.54
CA ALA A 222 5.06 14.27 -11.23
C ALA A 222 3.68 14.83 -10.87
N VAL A 223 3.65 15.99 -10.23
CA VAL A 223 2.61 16.97 -10.51
C VAL A 223 2.66 17.13 -12.03
N GLY A 224 1.96 16.22 -12.72
CA GLY A 224 2.25 15.88 -14.10
C GLY A 224 2.04 17.10 -14.96
N LYS A 225 3.04 17.36 -15.82
CA LYS A 225 2.95 18.01 -17.13
C LYS A 225 1.52 18.43 -17.47
N GLU A 226 1.29 19.75 -17.48
CA GLU A 226 0.11 20.44 -18.06
C GLU A 226 -1.10 19.53 -18.36
N GLY A 227 -1.97 19.30 -17.36
CA GLY A 227 -3.30 18.74 -17.63
C GLY A 227 -3.98 17.98 -16.49
N THR A 228 -3.24 17.35 -15.58
CA THR A 228 -3.84 16.53 -14.50
C THR A 228 -3.20 16.79 -13.15
N ARG A 229 -3.22 18.06 -12.69
CA ARG A 229 -3.00 18.33 -11.26
C ARG A 229 -4.12 17.65 -10.48
N GLN A 230 -3.82 16.53 -9.81
CA GLN A 230 -4.70 16.02 -8.76
C GLN A 230 -4.88 17.16 -7.74
N LYS A 231 -6.14 17.55 -7.54
CA LYS A 231 -6.47 18.75 -6.76
C LYS A 231 -6.46 18.47 -5.25
N ASP A 232 -6.73 17.22 -4.88
CA ASP A 232 -6.85 16.79 -3.50
C ASP A 232 -5.80 15.71 -3.22
N ILE A 233 -5.04 15.89 -2.14
CA ILE A 233 -4.01 14.92 -1.71
C ILE A 233 -4.23 14.63 -0.23
N THR A 234 -4.31 13.35 0.11
CA THR A 234 -4.25 12.87 1.48
C THR A 234 -2.88 12.25 1.75
N ILE A 235 -2.21 12.77 2.76
CA ILE A 235 -0.97 12.23 3.29
C ILE A 235 -1.29 11.37 4.51
N ALA A 236 -0.84 10.13 4.47
CA ALA A 236 -0.81 9.24 5.61
C ALA A 236 0.63 8.87 5.97
N VAL A 237 0.79 8.25 7.12
CA VAL A 237 2.09 7.76 7.60
C VAL A 237 1.93 6.32 8.07
N ALA A 238 2.95 5.50 7.81
CA ALA A 238 3.03 4.12 8.29
C ALA A 238 4.46 3.83 8.74
N TYR A 239 4.62 3.37 9.98
CA TYR A 239 5.94 3.09 10.54
C TYR A 239 6.67 1.96 9.82
N SER A 240 5.94 0.89 9.49
CA SER A 240 6.42 -0.31 8.81
C SER A 240 7.02 -0.06 7.42
N LEU A 241 6.71 1.07 6.78
CA LEU A 241 7.28 1.43 5.48
C LEU A 241 8.73 1.93 5.59
N GLU A 242 9.22 2.30 6.78
CA GLU A 242 10.61 2.76 6.98
C GLU A 242 11.01 3.86 5.98
N THR A 243 11.87 3.58 5.00
CA THR A 243 12.34 4.55 3.99
C THR A 243 11.48 4.61 2.74
N GLU A 244 10.45 3.76 2.66
CA GLU A 244 9.59 3.61 1.50
C GLU A 244 8.39 4.55 1.56
N ARG A 245 7.65 4.53 0.46
CA ARG A 245 6.36 5.20 0.31
C ARG A 245 5.43 4.34 -0.52
N ALA A 246 4.14 4.46 -0.28
CA ALA A 246 3.10 3.84 -1.08
C ALA A 246 2.12 4.90 -1.59
N ASN A 247 1.57 4.69 -2.78
CA ASN A 247 0.62 5.61 -3.39
C ASN A 247 -0.60 4.86 -3.90
N ALA A 248 -1.76 5.50 -3.82
CA ALA A 248 -2.99 5.00 -4.41
C ALA A 248 -3.89 6.15 -4.88
N SER A 249 -4.51 5.99 -6.05
CA SER A 249 -5.64 6.86 -6.42
C SER A 249 -6.90 6.39 -5.70
N LEU A 250 -7.65 7.31 -5.09
CA LEU A 250 -8.88 6.94 -4.39
C LEU A 250 -10.04 6.75 -5.37
N PRO A 251 -10.68 5.56 -5.43
CA PRO A 251 -11.80 5.30 -6.32
C PRO A 251 -12.92 6.33 -6.20
N GLY A 252 -13.41 6.83 -7.34
CA GLY A 252 -14.49 7.82 -7.39
C GLY A 252 -14.12 9.23 -6.94
N LYS A 253 -12.86 9.48 -6.53
CA LYS A 253 -12.34 10.81 -6.17
C LYS A 253 -11.16 11.18 -7.08
N SER A 254 -11.02 12.46 -7.39
CA SER A 254 -9.80 12.99 -8.03
C SER A 254 -8.72 13.26 -6.96
N GLU A 255 -8.44 12.23 -6.17
CA GLU A 255 -7.62 12.33 -4.96
C GLU A 255 -6.52 11.28 -4.92
N LEU A 256 -5.32 11.71 -4.52
CA LEU A 256 -4.17 10.84 -4.27
C LEU A 256 -4.02 10.58 -2.79
N LEU A 257 -3.89 9.31 -2.42
CA LEU A 257 -3.37 8.88 -1.13
C LEU A 257 -1.86 8.63 -1.27
N VAL A 258 -1.07 9.32 -0.46
CA VAL A 258 0.37 9.09 -0.32
C VAL A 258 0.66 8.66 1.12
N ILE A 259 1.29 7.51 1.29
CA ILE A 259 1.61 6.93 2.61
C ILE A 259 3.12 6.97 2.78
N CYS A 260 3.59 7.70 3.80
CA CYS A 260 5.00 7.95 4.04
C CYS A 260 5.56 7.03 5.13
N GLY A 261 6.72 6.42 4.87
CA GLY A 261 7.48 5.67 5.86
C GLY A 261 8.12 6.56 6.94
N ALA A 262 8.47 5.95 8.07
CA ALA A 262 9.03 6.62 9.24
C ALA A 262 10.35 7.36 8.97
N ASN A 263 11.20 6.78 8.11
CA ASN A 263 12.55 7.25 7.81
C ASN A 263 12.63 7.82 6.38
N LEU A 264 11.48 8.07 5.73
CA LEU A 264 11.43 8.62 4.38
C LEU A 264 12.12 9.98 4.29
N LEU A 265 11.90 10.86 5.27
CA LEU A 265 12.51 12.20 5.29
C LEU A 265 14.03 12.16 5.44
N ASP A 266 14.56 11.17 6.17
CA ASP A 266 16.00 10.99 6.32
C ASP A 266 16.64 10.62 4.97
N LYS A 267 16.01 9.68 4.24
CA LYS A 267 16.40 9.33 2.87
C LYS A 267 16.35 10.54 1.93
N LEU A 268 15.26 11.31 1.96
CA LEU A 268 15.10 12.51 1.12
C LEU A 268 16.08 13.65 1.47
N SER A 269 16.64 13.64 2.68
CA SER A 269 17.66 14.61 3.10
C SER A 269 19.06 14.23 2.63
N ILE A 270 19.30 12.94 2.35
CA ILE A 270 20.56 12.41 1.80
C ILE A 270 20.60 12.54 0.27
N GLU A 271 19.45 12.42 -0.39
CA GLU A 271 19.33 12.67 -1.84
C GLU A 271 19.77 14.10 -2.16
N LYS A 272 20.97 14.24 -2.74
CA LYS A 272 21.45 15.51 -3.31
C LYS A 272 20.40 16.03 -4.29
N ASP A 273 20.26 17.35 -4.33
CA ASP A 273 19.42 18.05 -5.28
C ASP A 273 19.55 17.40 -6.68
N PRO A 274 18.46 16.94 -7.33
CA PRO A 274 18.55 16.35 -8.66
C PRO A 274 19.24 17.26 -9.69
N ASP A 275 19.25 18.58 -9.48
CA ASP A 275 20.02 19.53 -10.27
C ASP A 275 21.55 19.38 -10.12
N LEU A 276 22.05 18.87 -8.99
CA LEU A 276 23.47 18.54 -8.78
C LEU A 276 23.87 17.23 -9.46
N LEU A 277 22.97 16.25 -9.52
CA LEU A 277 23.18 14.97 -10.22
C LEU A 277 23.28 15.16 -11.74
N ALA A 278 22.52 16.11 -12.31
CA ALA A 278 22.64 16.46 -13.73
C ALA A 278 24.03 17.06 -14.07
N THR A 279 24.68 17.76 -13.15
CA THR A 279 26.05 18.28 -13.33
C THR A 279 27.16 17.26 -13.13
N GLU A 280 26.92 16.15 -12.41
CA GLU A 280 27.91 15.09 -12.21
C GLU A 280 27.91 14.04 -13.34
N ILE A 281 26.83 13.95 -14.14
CA ILE A 281 26.74 13.05 -15.31
C ILE A 281 27.45 13.63 -16.55
N PHE A 282 27.74 14.94 -16.58
CA PHE A 282 28.43 15.62 -17.69
C PHE A 282 29.85 16.11 -17.36
N LYS A 283 30.58 15.43 -16.46
CA LYS A 283 32.04 15.61 -16.28
C LYS A 283 32.83 14.37 -16.65
#